data_AF-A0A9D3BA78-F1
#
_entry.id   AF-A0A9D3BA78-F1
#
_cell.length_a   1.000
_cell.length_b   1.000
_cell.length_c   1.000
_cell.angle_alpha   90.00
_cell.angle_beta   90.00
_cell.angle_gamma   90.00
#
_symmetry.space_group_name_H-M   'P 1'
#
loop_
_entity.id
_entity.type
_entity.pdbx_description
1 polymer ?
#
loop_
_entity_poly.entity_id
_entity_poly.type
_entity_poly.pdbx_seq_one_letter_code
_entity_poly.pdbx_strand_id
1 'polypeptide(L)'
;MANGKALQELQMTRQEIGKVQDLMVSAQEQQEAKEETERSDNKDLTAQQQAGSCSVSDQPLEGANARLEELKKNLYQREREITELLKAERRSVPPVPHCSVLLPTVIHKAHAICCSEAETRALLDKMIEDNQVALAEVRDKLDHLQNAADKSDDREKTVDKEWSNDSILTILQDTLREYEVCHVALDCIKSGENPVTNDCETSEMEDIVGRETNAHKAKNVGQQLLLLQDQLKQEREDKKKIIENYTSERSTRKKYYNMVEEMKGKIRVFCRIRPMNQSEASQGGVAAAVDKLDDYSVSVETPRGPRDFVFDRVFSAEASQEDLFQDTNRLIQSVIDGYNVCIFAYGQTGSGKTFTMVGDKDQKNPGIMPRSFNAIFDIMRDNGSKFDFKVSAYMLELYNDKLQDLLANQAGETHAQTQPRSPARRVEIKRNRKGVVFAQGAETKEASSTQELYALFQQACANRHIAATKMNVESSRSHLIVGIMVESRNLTNGSVSTGKLSLVDLAGSERAAKTGAKDHQLKEANSINKSLSALGDVISALSADLPHVPYRNSKLTQAGIKKFHDHSI
;
A
#
# COMPACT_ATOMS: atom_id res chain seq x y z
N MET A 1 5.75 33.66 1.25
CA MET A 1 5.08 34.05 2.51
C MET A 1 3.54 33.92 2.46
N ALA A 2 2.87 34.13 1.32
CA ALA A 2 1.41 33.98 1.21
C ALA A 2 0.88 32.53 1.40
N ASN A 3 1.59 31.51 0.88
CA ASN A 3 1.18 30.10 1.00
C ASN A 3 1.20 29.55 2.44
N GLY A 4 2.03 30.10 3.32
CA GLY A 4 2.10 29.66 4.73
C GLY A 4 0.89 30.09 5.55
N LYS A 5 0.39 31.31 5.33
CA LYS A 5 -0.81 31.82 6.01
C LYS A 5 -2.08 31.10 5.56
N ALA A 6 -2.23 30.84 4.26
CA ALA A 6 -3.39 30.12 3.73
C ALA A 6 -3.46 28.67 4.25
N LEU A 7 -2.32 27.98 4.34
CA LEU A 7 -2.26 26.62 4.87
C LEU A 7 -2.54 26.56 6.38
N GLN A 8 -2.04 27.55 7.13
CA GLN A 8 -2.27 27.67 8.57
C GLN A 8 -3.73 28.01 8.90
N GLU A 9 -4.37 28.88 8.12
CA GLU A 9 -5.81 29.16 8.23
C GLU A 9 -6.66 27.92 7.90
N LEU A 10 -6.28 27.13 6.88
CA LEU A 10 -6.98 25.89 6.51
C LEU A 10 -6.88 24.83 7.61
N GLN A 11 -5.73 24.75 8.29
CA GLN A 11 -5.56 23.90 9.47
C GLN A 11 -6.43 24.34 10.65
N MET A 12 -6.55 25.66 10.88
CA MET A 12 -7.40 26.21 11.94
C MET A 12 -8.89 25.95 11.65
N THR A 13 -9.34 26.15 10.42
CA THR A 13 -10.73 25.85 10.02
C THR A 13 -11.05 24.36 10.14
N ARG A 14 -10.11 23.46 9.80
CA ARG A 14 -10.27 22.02 9.99
C ARG A 14 -10.36 21.61 11.47
N GLN A 15 -9.59 22.26 12.35
CA GLN A 15 -9.72 22.05 13.80
C GLN A 15 -11.06 22.56 14.35
N GLU A 16 -11.57 23.67 13.82
CA GLU A 16 -12.85 24.24 14.25
C GLU A 16 -14.04 23.35 13.83
N ILE A 17 -13.99 22.76 12.62
CA ILE A 17 -14.98 21.77 12.16
C ILE A 17 -14.99 20.54 13.07
N GLY A 18 -13.82 20.01 13.45
CA GLY A 18 -13.74 18.87 14.37
C GLY A 18 -14.39 19.16 15.72
N LYS A 19 -14.13 20.34 16.29
CA LYS A 19 -14.76 20.76 17.56
C LYS A 19 -16.28 20.88 17.46
N VAL A 20 -16.81 21.37 16.34
CA VAL A 20 -18.27 21.48 16.13
C VAL A 20 -18.90 20.09 15.97
N GLN A 21 -18.23 19.16 15.28
CA GLN A 21 -18.70 17.78 15.15
C GLN A 21 -18.71 17.03 16.50
N ASP A 22 -17.67 17.20 17.32
CA ASP A 22 -17.60 16.60 18.66
C ASP A 22 -18.73 17.13 19.57
N LEU A 23 -19.04 18.44 19.48
CA LEU A 23 -20.15 19.05 20.20
C LEU A 23 -21.53 18.53 19.73
N MET A 24 -21.68 18.24 18.44
CA MET A 24 -22.91 17.66 17.89
C MET A 24 -23.12 16.22 18.36
N VAL A 25 -22.06 15.41 18.36
CA VAL A 25 -22.11 14.02 18.86
C VAL A 25 -22.49 14.02 20.34
N SER A 26 -21.85 14.87 21.15
CA SER A 26 -22.17 14.98 22.58
C SER A 26 -23.60 15.47 22.83
N ALA A 27 -24.12 16.37 21.98
CA ALA A 27 -25.51 16.83 22.07
C ALA A 27 -26.52 15.73 21.70
N GLN A 28 -26.23 14.90 20.69
CA GLN A 28 -27.05 13.75 20.32
C GLN A 28 -27.07 12.68 21.42
N GLU A 29 -25.91 12.36 22.03
CA GLU A 29 -25.83 11.43 23.16
C GLU A 29 -26.65 11.91 24.37
N GLN A 30 -26.66 13.22 24.65
CA GLN A 30 -27.47 13.81 25.72
C GLN A 30 -28.98 13.78 25.40
N GLN A 31 -29.36 13.89 24.13
CA GLN A 31 -30.74 13.82 23.69
C GLN A 31 -31.28 12.38 23.76
N GLU A 32 -30.48 11.39 23.35
CA GLU A 32 -30.79 9.97 23.48
C GLU A 32 -30.91 9.55 24.96
N ALA A 33 -30.02 10.03 25.83
CA ALA A 33 -30.10 9.76 27.27
C ALA A 33 -31.37 10.35 27.92
N LYS A 34 -31.83 11.53 27.47
CA LYS A 34 -33.09 12.13 27.92
C LYS A 34 -34.30 11.32 27.44
N GLU A 35 -34.32 10.88 26.19
CA GLU A 35 -35.41 10.06 25.63
C GLU A 35 -35.50 8.68 26.30
N GLU A 36 -34.38 8.07 26.70
CA GLU A 36 -34.38 6.83 27.49
C GLU A 36 -34.92 7.04 28.91
N THR A 37 -34.61 8.18 29.54
CA THR A 37 -35.11 8.53 30.88
C THR A 37 -36.62 8.84 30.84
N GLU A 38 -37.09 9.55 29.82
CA GLU A 38 -38.54 9.79 29.63
C GLU A 38 -39.31 8.50 29.30
N ARG A 39 -38.67 7.53 28.64
CA ARG A 39 -39.26 6.19 28.42
C ARG A 39 -39.28 5.31 29.67
N SER A 40 -38.37 5.51 30.63
CA SER A 40 -38.44 4.81 31.92
C SER A 40 -39.52 5.38 32.82
N ASP A 41 -39.71 6.70 32.80
CA ASP A 41 -40.68 7.38 33.66
C ASP A 41 -42.13 7.24 33.16
N ASN A 42 -42.34 7.06 31.83
CA ASN A 42 -43.67 6.82 31.25
C ASN A 42 -44.21 5.39 31.41
N LYS A 43 -43.48 4.47 32.05
CA LYS A 43 -43.99 3.11 32.31
C LYS A 43 -44.87 3.00 33.56
N ASP A 44 -44.98 4.05 34.37
CA ASP A 44 -45.75 4.01 35.63
C ASP A 44 -47.05 4.84 35.66
N LEU A 45 -47.47 5.50 34.57
CA LEU A 45 -48.74 6.25 34.55
C LEU A 45 -49.49 6.09 33.22
N THR A 46 -50.48 5.20 33.20
CA THR A 46 -51.54 5.22 32.17
C THR A 46 -52.84 5.73 32.78
N ALA A 47 -53.19 7.00 32.52
CA ALA A 47 -54.56 7.47 32.24
C ALA A 47 -54.59 9.01 32.07
N GLN A 48 -55.30 9.45 31.02
CA GLN A 48 -55.88 10.80 30.82
C GLN A 48 -54.93 11.99 30.58
N GLN A 49 -54.80 12.46 29.33
CA GLN A 49 -55.47 13.67 28.79
C GLN A 49 -54.91 14.10 27.42
N GLN A 50 -55.80 14.76 26.67
CA GLN A 50 -55.62 15.28 25.32
C GLN A 50 -54.74 16.54 25.27
N ALA A 51 -54.10 16.72 24.10
CA ALA A 51 -53.81 17.98 23.41
C ALA A 51 -52.97 19.04 24.15
N GLY A 52 -51.70 19.13 23.74
CA GLY A 52 -50.82 20.26 24.02
C GLY A 52 -49.46 20.08 23.34
N SER A 53 -49.36 20.43 22.05
CA SER A 53 -48.09 20.51 21.33
C SER A 53 -47.25 21.66 21.91
N CYS A 54 -46.26 21.34 22.74
CA CYS A 54 -45.26 22.29 23.21
C CYS A 54 -43.97 22.06 22.41
N SER A 55 -43.66 22.96 21.49
CA SER A 55 -42.41 22.98 20.74
C SER A 55 -41.25 23.32 21.68
N VAL A 56 -40.54 22.30 22.15
CA VAL A 56 -39.23 22.47 22.80
C VAL A 56 -38.19 22.58 21.68
N SER A 57 -37.38 23.63 21.77
CA SER A 57 -36.56 24.19 20.70
C SER A 57 -35.38 23.33 20.25
N ASP A 58 -35.43 22.78 19.02
CA ASP A 58 -34.30 22.23 18.25
C ASP A 58 -33.25 23.29 17.80
N GLN A 59 -33.43 24.54 18.24
CA GLN A 59 -32.60 25.69 17.83
C GLN A 59 -31.07 25.51 18.00
N PRO A 60 -30.53 24.80 19.00
CA PRO A 60 -29.07 24.64 19.14
C PRO A 60 -28.45 23.73 18.07
N LEU A 61 -29.12 22.63 17.73
CA LEU A 61 -28.66 21.66 16.72
C LEU A 61 -28.83 22.21 15.31
N GLU A 62 -29.94 22.91 15.05
CA GLU A 62 -30.18 23.56 13.77
C GLU A 62 -29.16 24.68 13.50
N GLY A 63 -28.78 25.45 14.54
CA GLY A 63 -27.72 26.45 14.47
C GLY A 63 -26.32 25.86 14.26
N ALA A 64 -26.01 24.72 14.89
CA ALA A 64 -24.74 24.01 14.69
C ALA A 64 -24.64 23.41 13.28
N ASN A 65 -25.73 22.83 12.76
CA ASN A 65 -25.83 22.33 11.40
C ASN A 65 -25.65 23.43 10.36
N ALA A 66 -26.31 24.58 10.54
CA ALA A 66 -26.15 25.73 9.66
C ALA A 66 -24.70 26.25 9.66
N ARG A 67 -24.07 26.31 10.84
CA ARG A 67 -22.65 26.72 10.97
C ARG A 67 -21.68 25.73 10.35
N LEU A 68 -21.97 24.43 10.43
CA LEU A 68 -21.18 23.37 9.78
C LEU A 68 -21.28 23.47 8.25
N GLU A 69 -22.46 23.70 7.71
CA GLU A 69 -22.66 23.89 6.26
C GLU A 69 -21.97 25.16 5.73
N GLU A 70 -21.98 26.24 6.51
CA GLU A 70 -21.25 27.46 6.18
C GLU A 70 -19.72 27.24 6.20
N LEU A 71 -19.20 26.50 7.18
CA LEU A 71 -17.78 26.14 7.26
C LEU A 71 -17.36 25.21 6.11
N LYS A 72 -18.18 24.23 5.73
CA LYS A 72 -17.94 23.37 4.56
C LYS A 72 -17.89 24.18 3.28
N LYS A 73 -18.87 25.07 3.07
CA LYS A 73 -18.92 25.94 1.88
C LYS A 73 -17.67 26.81 1.76
N ASN A 74 -17.20 27.39 2.87
CA ASN A 74 -15.97 28.16 2.92
C ASN A 74 -14.73 27.30 2.61
N LEU A 75 -14.70 26.05 3.08
CA LEU A 75 -13.59 25.13 2.83
C LEU A 75 -13.52 24.73 1.34
N TYR A 76 -14.65 24.40 0.72
CA TYR A 76 -14.73 24.12 -0.72
C TYR A 76 -14.30 25.30 -1.58
N GLN A 77 -14.73 26.52 -1.22
CA GLN A 77 -14.32 27.75 -1.92
C GLN A 77 -12.79 27.93 -1.85
N ARG A 78 -12.17 27.71 -0.69
CA ARG A 78 -10.72 27.88 -0.49
C ARG A 78 -9.89 26.76 -1.13
N GLU A 79 -10.39 25.52 -1.16
CA GLU A 79 -9.74 24.43 -1.91
C GLU A 79 -9.75 24.71 -3.42
N ARG A 80 -10.83 25.33 -3.93
CA ARG A 80 -10.90 25.79 -5.31
C ARG A 80 -9.88 26.91 -5.59
N GLU A 81 -9.75 27.88 -4.70
CA GLU A 81 -8.74 28.96 -4.81
C GLU A 81 -7.30 28.41 -4.78
N ILE A 82 -6.99 27.48 -3.88
CA ILE A 82 -5.67 26.83 -3.85
C ILE A 82 -5.41 26.02 -5.13
N THR A 83 -6.43 25.33 -5.64
CA THR A 83 -6.32 24.58 -6.89
C THR A 83 -6.09 25.50 -8.09
N GLU A 84 -6.72 26.67 -8.12
CA GLU A 84 -6.48 27.70 -9.14
C GLU A 84 -5.09 28.33 -9.01
N LEU A 85 -4.62 28.64 -7.79
CA LEU A 85 -3.26 29.14 -7.55
C LEU A 85 -2.19 28.13 -7.97
N LEU A 86 -2.38 26.85 -7.67
CA LEU A 86 -1.50 25.75 -8.11
C LEU A 86 -1.56 25.52 -9.63
N LYS A 87 -2.67 25.83 -10.29
CA LYS A 87 -2.80 25.81 -11.76
C LYS A 87 -2.15 27.04 -12.40
N ALA A 88 -2.21 28.21 -11.76
CA ALA A 88 -1.55 29.44 -12.20
C ALA A 88 -0.01 29.35 -12.09
N GLU A 89 0.51 28.68 -11.05
CA GLU A 89 1.95 28.38 -10.90
C GLU A 89 2.50 27.41 -11.97
N ARG A 90 1.65 26.72 -12.75
CA ARG A 90 2.08 25.81 -13.84
C ARG A 90 2.51 26.53 -15.13
N ARG A 91 2.54 27.86 -15.17
CA ARG A 91 3.13 28.61 -16.30
C ARG A 91 4.21 29.59 -15.85
N SER A 92 5.36 29.05 -15.44
CA SER A 92 6.72 29.55 -15.78
C SER A 92 7.80 28.81 -14.97
N VAL A 93 7.74 27.47 -14.90
CA VAL A 93 8.83 26.70 -14.32
C VAL A 93 9.83 26.41 -15.44
N PRO A 94 11.10 26.85 -15.35
CA PRO A 94 12.16 26.42 -16.27
C PRO A 94 12.29 24.89 -16.20
N PRO A 95 12.79 24.23 -17.24
CA PRO A 95 12.84 22.77 -17.29
C PRO A 95 13.59 22.22 -16.07
N VAL A 96 12.87 21.44 -15.26
CA VAL A 96 13.46 20.67 -14.15
C VAL A 96 14.40 19.63 -14.77
N PRO A 97 15.66 19.52 -14.32
CA PRO A 97 16.59 18.54 -14.88
C PRO A 97 16.08 17.13 -14.62
N HIS A 98 16.04 16.33 -15.68
CA HIS A 98 15.61 14.94 -15.69
C HIS A 98 16.29 14.09 -14.61
N CYS A 99 15.53 13.19 -13.99
CA CYS A 99 16.00 12.09 -13.12
C CYS A 99 17.07 11.17 -13.76
N SER A 100 17.43 11.37 -15.03
CA SER A 100 18.52 10.68 -15.71
C SER A 100 19.92 11.15 -15.28
N VAL A 101 20.06 12.30 -14.60
CA VAL A 101 21.37 12.83 -14.13
C VAL A 101 21.68 12.43 -12.69
N LEU A 102 20.66 12.35 -11.82
CA LEU A 102 20.82 11.99 -10.42
C LEU A 102 21.11 10.50 -10.21
N LEU A 103 20.51 9.61 -11.01
CA LEU A 103 20.72 8.17 -10.85
C LEU A 103 22.19 7.75 -11.11
N PRO A 104 22.85 8.20 -12.20
CA PRO A 104 24.29 8.00 -12.36
C PRO A 104 25.10 8.65 -11.24
N THR A 105 24.73 9.85 -10.76
CA THR A 105 25.50 10.52 -9.70
C THR A 105 25.37 9.81 -8.35
N VAL A 106 24.20 9.28 -8.01
CA VAL A 106 23.96 8.50 -6.79
C VAL A 106 24.61 7.13 -6.90
N ILE A 107 24.52 6.44 -8.05
CA ILE A 107 25.22 5.18 -8.28
C ILE A 107 26.74 5.40 -8.25
N HIS A 108 27.24 6.47 -8.86
CA HIS A 108 28.67 6.80 -8.87
C HIS A 108 29.16 7.20 -7.48
N LYS A 109 28.35 7.91 -6.68
CA LYS A 109 28.66 8.19 -5.27
C LYS A 109 28.57 6.95 -4.39
N ALA A 110 27.56 6.10 -4.56
CA ALA A 110 27.43 4.84 -3.83
C ALA A 110 28.57 3.87 -4.20
N HIS A 111 28.92 3.78 -5.48
CA HIS A 111 30.06 3.01 -5.96
C HIS A 111 31.39 3.63 -5.50
N ALA A 112 31.52 4.96 -5.47
CA ALA A 112 32.71 5.62 -4.90
C ALA A 112 32.82 5.40 -3.38
N ILE A 113 31.71 5.34 -2.64
CA ILE A 113 31.67 5.02 -1.22
C ILE A 113 32.02 3.54 -1.00
N CYS A 114 31.42 2.62 -1.77
CA CYS A 114 31.74 1.19 -1.69
C CYS A 114 33.18 0.88 -2.15
N CYS A 115 33.68 1.55 -3.19
CA CYS A 115 35.07 1.48 -3.62
C CYS A 115 35.98 2.11 -2.57
N SER A 116 35.64 3.24 -1.97
CA SER A 116 36.43 3.85 -0.89
C SER A 116 36.46 2.94 0.35
N GLU A 117 35.36 2.26 0.69
CA GLU A 117 35.30 1.26 1.76
C GLU A 117 36.13 0.01 1.42
N ALA A 118 36.05 -0.47 0.17
CA ALA A 118 36.85 -1.62 -0.29
C ALA A 118 38.34 -1.28 -0.42
N GLU A 119 38.69 -0.08 -0.88
CA GLU A 119 40.06 0.45 -1.02
C GLU A 119 40.67 0.73 0.34
N THR A 120 39.92 1.31 1.28
CA THR A 120 40.39 1.49 2.66
C THR A 120 40.56 0.16 3.38
N ARG A 121 39.69 -0.82 3.14
CA ARG A 121 39.83 -2.18 3.68
C ARG A 121 41.02 -2.91 3.05
N ALA A 122 41.23 -2.80 1.75
CA ALA A 122 42.39 -3.36 1.06
C ALA A 122 43.71 -2.69 1.50
N LEU A 123 43.69 -1.38 1.75
CA LEU A 123 44.83 -0.65 2.30
C LEU A 123 45.12 -1.07 3.75
N LEU A 124 44.09 -1.28 4.56
CA LEU A 124 44.23 -1.79 5.93
C LEU A 124 44.80 -3.21 5.94
N ASP A 125 44.30 -4.10 5.08
CA ASP A 125 44.84 -5.47 4.94
C ASP A 125 46.30 -5.45 4.46
N LYS A 126 46.65 -4.57 3.51
CA LYS A 126 48.04 -4.38 3.07
C LYS A 126 48.93 -3.84 4.19
N MET A 127 48.46 -2.88 4.99
CA MET A 127 49.20 -2.36 6.15
C MET A 127 49.43 -3.44 7.22
N ILE A 128 48.47 -4.35 7.41
CA ILE A 128 48.63 -5.50 8.31
C ILE A 128 49.70 -6.45 7.76
N GLU A 129 49.65 -6.76 6.46
CA GLU A 129 50.62 -7.66 5.81
C GLU A 129 52.05 -7.07 5.84
N ASP A 130 52.21 -5.80 5.47
CA ASP A 130 53.50 -5.08 5.52
C ASP A 130 54.06 -5.05 6.96
N ASN A 131 53.20 -4.84 7.97
CA ASN A 131 53.61 -4.86 9.38
C ASN A 131 54.02 -6.26 9.86
N GLN A 132 53.29 -7.31 9.44
CA GLN A 132 53.66 -8.70 9.75
C GLN A 132 55.02 -9.09 9.15
N VAL A 133 55.31 -8.64 7.92
CA VAL A 133 56.61 -8.86 7.27
C VAL A 133 57.72 -8.13 8.03
N ALA A 134 57.51 -6.85 8.38
CA ALA A 134 58.48 -6.08 9.15
C ALA A 134 58.78 -6.70 10.53
N LEU A 135 57.74 -7.20 11.22
CA LEU A 135 57.89 -7.94 12.48
C LEU A 135 58.75 -9.20 12.33
N ALA A 136 58.51 -9.99 11.29
CA ALA A 136 59.29 -11.19 11.03
C ALA A 136 60.77 -10.86 10.75
N GLU A 137 61.04 -9.83 9.95
CA GLU A 137 62.42 -9.42 9.65
C GLU A 137 63.18 -8.91 10.89
N VAL A 138 62.51 -8.16 11.77
CA VAL A 138 63.14 -7.68 13.02
C VAL A 138 63.40 -8.83 13.98
N ARG A 139 62.47 -9.80 14.09
CA ARG A 139 62.66 -11.01 14.90
C ARG A 139 63.82 -11.86 14.39
N ASP A 140 63.89 -12.11 13.08
CA ASP A 140 65.00 -12.86 12.49
C ASP A 140 66.36 -12.19 12.73
N LYS A 141 66.42 -10.85 12.60
CA LYS A 141 67.64 -10.08 12.89
C LYS A 141 68.04 -10.15 14.36
N LEU A 142 67.05 -10.11 15.26
CA LEU A 142 67.28 -10.23 16.70
C LEU A 142 67.80 -11.63 17.06
N ASP A 143 67.16 -12.69 16.55
CA ASP A 143 67.58 -14.08 16.75
C ASP A 143 68.99 -14.33 16.19
N HIS A 144 69.33 -13.77 15.03
CA HIS A 144 70.67 -13.89 14.46
C HIS A 144 71.75 -13.22 15.32
N LEU A 145 71.47 -12.06 15.90
CA LEU A 145 72.42 -11.35 16.77
C LEU A 145 72.53 -11.98 18.16
N GLN A 146 71.43 -12.48 18.73
CA GLN A 146 71.45 -13.21 20.01
C GLN A 146 72.24 -14.52 19.88
N ASN A 147 72.02 -15.28 18.81
CA ASN A 147 72.78 -16.50 18.53
C ASN A 147 74.26 -16.24 18.20
N ALA A 148 74.61 -15.04 17.71
CA ALA A 148 76.00 -14.64 17.48
C ALA A 148 76.69 -14.16 18.77
N ALA A 149 75.95 -13.51 19.67
CA ALA A 149 76.42 -13.12 21.00
C ALA A 149 76.74 -14.36 21.86
N ASP A 150 75.85 -15.37 21.87
CA ASP A 150 76.06 -16.64 22.59
C ASP A 150 77.26 -17.46 22.09
N LYS A 151 77.70 -17.26 20.84
CA LYS A 151 78.89 -17.91 20.27
C LYS A 151 80.20 -17.15 20.51
N SER A 152 80.12 -15.92 21.03
CA SER A 152 81.27 -15.02 21.19
C SER A 152 81.88 -15.02 22.59
N ASP A 153 81.30 -15.74 23.55
CA ASP A 153 81.74 -15.77 24.96
C ASP A 153 83.02 -16.61 25.22
N ASP A 154 83.70 -17.09 24.15
CA ASP A 154 84.87 -17.97 24.28
C ASP A 154 86.18 -17.45 23.64
N ARG A 155 86.25 -16.22 23.08
CA ARG A 155 87.54 -15.64 22.63
C ARG A 155 87.70 -14.14 22.87
N GLU A 156 88.86 -13.84 23.45
CA GLU A 156 89.31 -12.58 24.02
C GLU A 156 89.48 -11.40 23.03
N LYS A 157 89.03 -10.22 23.48
CA LYS A 157 89.46 -8.83 23.17
C LYS A 157 90.08 -8.51 21.79
N THR A 158 89.36 -7.70 21.01
CA THR A 158 89.96 -6.56 20.29
C THR A 158 88.99 -5.37 20.25
N VAL A 159 89.52 -4.21 20.61
CA VAL A 159 88.86 -2.88 20.56
C VAL A 159 89.18 -2.26 19.20
N ASP A 160 88.17 -2.06 18.35
CA ASP A 160 87.81 -0.75 17.78
C ASP A 160 86.77 -0.88 16.65
N LYS A 161 85.82 0.06 16.70
CA LYS A 161 84.75 0.43 15.76
C LYS A 161 83.46 -0.40 15.75
N GLU A 162 82.39 0.40 15.70
CA GLU A 162 80.96 0.08 15.51
C GLU A 162 80.24 -0.28 16.82
N TRP A 163 79.03 0.28 16.99
CA TRP A 163 78.24 0.29 18.23
C TRP A 163 78.32 -1.04 18.97
N SER A 164 78.50 -1.00 20.30
CA SER A 164 78.40 -2.18 21.16
C SER A 164 77.17 -3.00 20.72
N ASN A 165 77.36 -4.30 20.42
CA ASN A 165 76.28 -5.19 19.99
C ASN A 165 75.07 -5.09 20.94
N ASP A 166 75.31 -4.78 22.22
CA ASP A 166 74.32 -4.54 23.26
C ASP A 166 73.42 -3.33 22.97
N SER A 167 73.98 -2.22 22.45
CA SER A 167 73.20 -1.05 22.02
C SER A 167 72.35 -1.35 20.78
N ILE A 168 72.85 -2.15 19.83
CA ILE A 168 72.08 -2.56 18.65
C ILE A 168 70.94 -3.50 19.05
N LEU A 169 71.20 -4.43 19.97
CA LEU A 169 70.21 -5.36 20.50
C LEU A 169 69.06 -4.61 21.17
N THR A 170 69.39 -3.62 21.99
CA THR A 170 68.40 -2.75 22.67
C THR A 170 67.55 -1.99 21.66
N ILE A 171 68.15 -1.41 20.62
CA ILE A 171 67.42 -0.69 19.57
C ILE A 171 66.48 -1.63 18.79
N LEU A 172 66.91 -2.85 18.48
CA LEU A 172 66.09 -3.83 17.78
C LEU A 172 64.93 -4.34 18.64
N GLN A 173 65.15 -4.51 19.95
CA GLN A 173 64.10 -4.86 20.92
C GLN A 173 63.05 -3.74 21.05
N ASP A 174 63.49 -2.48 21.13
CA ASP A 174 62.59 -1.31 21.13
C ASP A 174 61.75 -1.28 19.83
N THR A 175 62.41 -1.47 18.68
CA THR A 175 61.75 -1.46 17.36
C THR A 175 60.75 -2.61 17.23
N LEU A 176 61.06 -3.80 17.76
CA LEU A 176 60.16 -4.95 17.77
C LEU A 176 58.88 -4.63 18.56
N ARG A 177 59.05 -4.02 19.74
CA ARG A 177 57.93 -3.65 20.63
C ARG A 177 57.00 -2.62 19.98
N GLU A 178 57.53 -1.65 19.24
CA GLU A 178 56.73 -0.67 18.48
C GLU A 178 55.84 -1.33 17.41
N TYR A 179 56.37 -2.29 16.66
CA TYR A 179 55.60 -2.98 15.62
C TYR A 179 54.55 -3.94 16.21
N GLU A 180 54.81 -4.56 17.37
CA GLU A 180 53.85 -5.41 18.07
C GLU A 180 52.63 -4.60 18.57
N VAL A 181 52.86 -3.41 19.12
CA VAL A 181 51.78 -2.49 19.51
C VAL A 181 50.96 -2.06 18.28
N CYS A 182 51.60 -1.76 17.15
CA CYS A 182 50.90 -1.43 15.91
C CYS A 182 50.07 -2.61 15.38
N HIS A 183 50.56 -3.84 15.53
CA HIS A 183 49.86 -5.05 15.10
C HIS A 183 48.58 -5.27 15.90
N VAL A 184 48.65 -5.19 17.24
CA VAL A 184 47.48 -5.27 18.13
C VAL A 184 46.44 -4.19 17.82
N ALA A 185 46.88 -2.95 17.57
CA ALA A 185 45.98 -1.87 17.20
C ALA A 185 45.25 -2.12 15.87
N LEU A 186 45.97 -2.59 14.84
CA LEU A 186 45.40 -2.91 13.53
C LEU A 186 44.40 -4.08 13.62
N ASP A 187 44.69 -5.10 14.44
CA ASP A 187 43.78 -6.22 14.68
C ASP A 187 42.51 -5.80 15.41
N CYS A 188 42.59 -4.93 16.43
CA CYS A 188 41.43 -4.34 17.09
C CYS A 188 40.57 -3.50 16.13
N ILE A 189 41.19 -2.74 15.22
CA ILE A 189 40.48 -1.98 14.18
C ILE A 189 39.75 -2.92 13.20
N LYS A 190 40.37 -4.05 12.85
CA LYS A 190 39.81 -5.06 11.95
C LYS A 190 38.65 -5.85 12.59
N SER A 191 38.75 -6.18 13.88
CA SER A 191 37.72 -6.91 14.63
C SER A 191 36.59 -6.01 15.15
N GLY A 192 36.87 -4.72 15.36
CA GLY A 192 35.94 -3.75 15.95
C GLY A 192 35.83 -3.85 17.48
N GLU A 193 36.76 -4.55 18.14
CA GLU A 193 36.82 -4.75 19.59
C GLU A 193 37.81 -3.79 20.27
N ASN A 194 37.54 -3.38 21.51
CA ASN A 194 38.45 -2.53 22.29
C ASN A 194 39.59 -3.37 22.92
N PRO A 195 40.84 -2.87 22.99
CA PRO A 195 41.94 -3.59 23.59
C PRO A 195 41.73 -3.77 25.10
N VAL A 196 41.84 -5.01 25.58
CA VAL A 196 41.80 -5.34 27.01
C VAL A 196 43.18 -5.03 27.59
N THR A 197 43.27 -4.00 28.43
CA THR A 197 44.48 -3.68 29.20
C THR A 197 44.38 -4.33 30.58
N ASN A 198 45.31 -5.24 30.91
CA ASN A 198 45.53 -5.65 32.29
C ASN A 198 46.41 -4.58 32.96
N ASP A 199 46.05 -4.16 34.18
CA ASP A 199 46.57 -2.99 34.93
C ASP A 199 48.07 -3.04 35.34
N CYS A 200 48.95 -3.65 34.58
CA CYS A 200 50.38 -3.70 34.91
C CYS A 200 51.24 -3.51 33.66
N GLU A 201 51.17 -2.35 33.00
CA GLU A 201 52.19 -1.91 32.02
C GLU A 201 52.05 -0.44 31.59
N THR A 202 51.24 0.38 32.28
CA THR A 202 51.06 1.81 31.93
C THR A 202 52.30 2.67 32.16
N SER A 203 53.32 2.16 32.88
CA SER A 203 54.59 2.86 33.07
C SER A 203 55.59 2.65 31.94
N GLU A 204 55.48 1.56 31.15
CA GLU A 204 56.47 1.24 30.11
C GLU A 204 56.11 1.81 28.73
N MET A 205 54.83 2.12 28.49
CA MET A 205 54.38 2.78 27.25
C MET A 205 54.67 4.28 27.20
N GLU A 206 54.89 4.95 28.33
CA GLU A 206 55.17 6.41 28.35
C GLU A 206 56.62 6.73 27.94
N ASP A 207 57.59 5.82 28.17
CA ASP A 207 59.01 6.05 27.87
C ASP A 207 59.36 5.95 26.37
N ILE A 208 58.57 5.24 25.57
CA ILE A 208 58.79 5.08 24.11
C ILE A 208 58.43 6.37 23.35
N VAL A 209 57.60 7.25 23.93
CA VAL A 209 57.13 8.49 23.28
C VAL A 209 58.22 9.59 23.28
N GLY A 210 59.37 9.36 23.94
CA GLY A 210 60.45 10.34 24.11
C GLY A 210 61.44 10.52 22.94
N ARG A 211 61.35 9.76 21.84
CA ARG A 211 62.26 9.93 20.67
C ARG A 211 61.53 10.57 19.48
N GLU A 212 61.81 11.86 19.27
CA GLU A 212 60.98 12.88 18.60
C GLU A 212 60.68 12.77 17.09
N THR A 213 61.10 11.75 16.33
CA THR A 213 60.97 11.80 14.85
C THR A 213 59.88 10.90 14.26
N ASN A 214 59.48 9.81 14.91
CA ASN A 214 58.41 8.90 14.43
C ASN A 214 57.07 9.05 15.18
N ALA A 215 57.10 9.54 16.43
CA ALA A 215 55.91 9.77 17.25
C ALA A 215 54.90 10.76 16.62
N HIS A 216 55.37 11.75 15.86
CA HIS A 216 54.51 12.72 15.19
C HIS A 216 53.69 12.13 14.03
N LYS A 217 54.22 11.13 13.32
CA LYS A 217 53.48 10.44 12.25
C LYS A 217 52.50 9.42 12.82
N ALA A 218 52.91 8.66 13.83
CA ALA A 218 52.04 7.72 14.54
C ALA A 218 50.88 8.43 15.28
N LYS A 219 51.13 9.58 15.94
CA LYS A 219 50.07 10.41 16.53
C LYS A 219 49.07 10.92 15.49
N ASN A 220 49.54 11.36 14.32
CA ASN A 220 48.66 11.86 13.26
C ASN A 220 47.75 10.77 12.69
N VAL A 221 48.28 9.57 12.45
CA VAL A 221 47.49 8.43 11.95
C VAL A 221 46.47 7.98 13.00
N GLY A 222 46.87 7.86 14.27
CA GLY A 222 45.94 7.53 15.37
C GLY A 222 44.82 8.55 15.55
N GLN A 223 45.13 9.86 15.42
CA GLN A 223 44.12 10.92 15.44
C GLN A 223 43.16 10.86 14.25
N GLN A 224 43.65 10.56 13.04
CA GLN A 224 42.80 10.35 11.86
C GLN A 224 41.89 9.14 12.00
N LEU A 225 42.39 8.05 12.58
CA LEU A 225 41.62 6.81 12.79
C LEU A 225 40.49 7.01 13.79
N LEU A 226 40.76 7.74 14.89
CA LEU A 226 39.74 8.11 15.87
C LEU A 226 38.66 9.01 15.26
N LEU A 227 39.05 9.95 14.39
CA LEU A 227 38.11 10.82 13.68
C LEU A 227 37.22 10.02 12.71
N LEU A 228 37.80 9.07 11.96
CA LEU A 228 37.05 8.19 11.06
C LEU A 228 36.10 7.26 11.82
N GLN A 229 36.51 6.77 12.98
CA GLN A 229 35.66 5.94 13.84
C GLN A 229 34.46 6.73 14.37
N ASP A 230 34.67 7.99 14.78
CA ASP A 230 33.60 8.88 15.23
C ASP A 230 32.65 9.23 14.07
N GLN A 231 33.19 9.51 12.86
CA GLN A 231 32.40 9.72 11.65
C GLN A 231 31.55 8.49 11.28
N LEU A 232 32.12 7.27 11.34
CA LEU A 232 31.39 6.02 11.10
C LEU A 232 30.28 5.80 12.12
N LYS A 233 30.53 6.13 13.39
CA LYS A 233 29.53 6.03 14.45
C LYS A 233 28.39 7.02 14.21
N GLN A 234 28.72 8.25 13.81
CA GLN A 234 27.75 9.29 13.48
C GLN A 234 26.90 8.91 12.25
N GLU A 235 27.53 8.44 11.16
CA GLU A 235 26.84 7.95 9.96
C GLU A 235 25.89 6.78 10.26
N ARG A 236 26.29 5.85 11.15
CA ARG A 236 25.43 4.74 11.59
C ARG A 236 24.21 5.24 12.36
N GLU A 237 24.40 6.20 13.26
CA GLU A 237 23.31 6.78 14.05
C GLU A 237 22.35 7.61 13.17
N ASP A 238 22.90 8.37 12.21
CA ASP A 238 22.10 9.14 11.26
C ASP A 238 21.32 8.24 10.30
N LYS A 239 21.94 7.15 9.81
CA LYS A 239 21.23 6.11 9.05
C LYS A 239 20.07 5.51 9.84
N LYS A 240 20.26 5.22 11.13
CA LYS A 240 19.20 4.70 12.01
C LYS A 240 18.06 5.70 12.14
N LYS A 241 18.36 6.97 12.44
CA LYS A 241 17.36 8.05 12.50
C LYS A 241 16.60 8.23 11.19
N ILE A 242 17.29 8.16 10.05
CA ILE A 242 16.66 8.24 8.73
C ILE A 242 15.68 7.08 8.52
N ILE A 243 16.05 5.85 8.89
CA ILE A 243 15.17 4.68 8.78
C ILE A 243 13.94 4.82 9.69
N GLU A 244 14.12 5.27 10.94
CA GLU A 244 13.03 5.50 11.89
C GLU A 244 12.08 6.61 11.39
N ASN A 245 12.62 7.75 10.97
CA ASN A 245 11.84 8.86 10.40
C ASN A 245 11.08 8.42 9.15
N TYR A 246 11.73 7.66 8.26
CA TYR A 246 11.11 7.11 7.06
C TYR A 246 9.94 6.16 7.40
N THR A 247 10.13 5.30 8.40
CA THR A 247 9.11 4.34 8.83
C THR A 247 7.90 5.04 9.49
N SER A 248 8.17 6.06 10.30
CA SER A 248 7.15 6.92 10.92
C SER A 248 6.37 7.73 9.88
N GLU A 249 7.08 8.40 8.96
CA GLU A 249 6.47 9.16 7.86
C GLU A 249 5.59 8.26 6.99
N ARG A 250 6.06 7.06 6.67
CA ARG A 250 5.30 6.10 5.88
C ARG A 250 4.02 5.65 6.57
N SER A 251 4.09 5.31 7.85
CA SER A 251 2.92 4.93 8.65
C SER A 251 1.90 6.06 8.69
N THR A 252 2.39 7.29 8.82
CA THR A 252 1.60 8.51 8.79
C THR A 252 0.98 8.76 7.42
N ARG A 253 1.73 8.54 6.32
CA ARG A 253 1.22 8.64 4.95
C ARG A 253 0.11 7.63 4.68
N LYS A 254 0.28 6.38 5.11
CA LYS A 254 -0.78 5.35 5.06
C LYS A 254 -2.03 5.82 5.80
N LYS A 255 -1.87 6.39 7.00
CA LYS A 255 -2.99 6.94 7.78
C LYS A 255 -3.70 8.07 7.04
N TYR A 256 -2.96 9.08 6.54
CA TYR A 256 -3.55 10.20 5.82
C TYR A 256 -4.17 9.81 4.49
N TYR A 257 -3.57 8.85 3.77
CA TYR A 257 -4.13 8.34 2.52
C TYR A 257 -5.51 7.74 2.73
N ASN A 258 -5.64 6.87 3.73
CA ASN A 258 -6.91 6.22 4.06
C ASN A 258 -7.93 7.23 4.62
N MET A 259 -7.48 8.21 5.41
CA MET A 259 -8.35 9.30 5.89
C MET A 259 -8.90 10.17 4.74
N VAL A 260 -8.08 10.44 3.72
CA VAL A 260 -8.53 11.16 2.51
C VAL A 260 -9.55 10.34 1.74
N GLU A 261 -9.32 9.04 1.58
CA GLU A 261 -10.28 8.19 0.87
C GLU A 261 -11.57 7.97 1.68
N GLU A 262 -11.51 7.91 3.01
CA GLU A 262 -12.69 7.89 3.88
C GLU A 262 -13.49 9.20 3.80
N MET A 263 -12.81 10.35 3.76
CA MET A 263 -13.45 11.66 3.56
C MET A 263 -14.15 11.80 2.21
N LYS A 264 -13.74 11.03 1.19
CA LYS A 264 -14.45 10.97 -0.10
C LYS A 264 -15.72 10.11 -0.05
N GLY A 265 -16.01 9.48 1.08
CA GLY A 265 -17.15 8.61 1.27
C GLY A 265 -16.81 7.12 1.12
N LYS A 266 -17.33 6.31 2.06
CA LYS A 266 -17.22 4.84 2.08
C LYS A 266 -17.90 4.16 0.89
N ILE A 267 -18.84 4.86 0.26
CA ILE A 267 -19.54 4.41 -0.94
C ILE A 267 -19.52 5.56 -1.92
N ARG A 268 -19.04 5.29 -3.14
CA ARG A 268 -18.97 6.25 -4.25
C ARG A 268 -19.71 5.69 -5.45
N VAL A 269 -20.47 6.54 -6.12
CA VAL A 269 -21.27 6.23 -7.30
C VAL A 269 -20.80 7.09 -8.46
N PHE A 270 -20.20 6.44 -9.46
CA PHE A 270 -19.81 7.09 -10.71
C PHE A 270 -20.84 6.84 -11.80
N CYS A 271 -21.21 7.89 -12.52
CA CYS A 271 -22.04 7.80 -13.71
C CYS A 271 -21.12 7.82 -14.95
N ARG A 272 -21.29 6.84 -15.84
CA ARG A 272 -20.55 6.78 -17.11
C ARG A 272 -21.52 6.74 -18.27
N ILE A 273 -21.48 7.77 -19.09
CA ILE A 273 -22.23 7.87 -20.34
C ILE A 273 -21.37 7.23 -21.43
N ARG A 274 -21.90 6.24 -22.15
CA ARG A 274 -21.19 5.64 -23.30
C ARG A 274 -21.51 6.39 -24.59
N PRO A 275 -20.62 6.36 -25.59
CA PRO A 275 -20.96 6.84 -26.92
C PRO A 275 -22.12 6.03 -27.54
N MET A 276 -22.87 6.69 -28.41
CA MET A 276 -23.93 6.08 -29.20
C MET A 276 -23.35 5.05 -30.18
N ASN A 277 -23.98 3.90 -30.33
CA ASN A 277 -23.52 2.87 -31.27
C ASN A 277 -24.09 3.13 -32.69
N GLN A 278 -23.51 2.49 -33.71
CA GLN A 278 -23.92 2.70 -35.11
C GLN A 278 -25.39 2.31 -35.39
N SER A 279 -25.92 1.31 -34.69
CA SER A 279 -27.32 0.89 -34.81
C SER A 279 -28.28 1.94 -34.23
N GLU A 280 -27.90 2.62 -33.17
CA GLU A 280 -28.68 3.69 -32.53
C GLU A 280 -28.65 4.97 -33.38
N ALA A 281 -27.47 5.30 -33.93
CA ALA A 281 -27.30 6.45 -34.81
C ALA A 281 -28.11 6.31 -36.11
N SER A 282 -28.16 5.11 -36.68
CA SER A 282 -28.91 4.84 -37.93
C SER A 282 -30.43 4.81 -37.75
N GLN A 283 -30.93 4.57 -36.54
CA GLN A 283 -32.37 4.57 -36.23
C GLN A 283 -32.93 5.99 -35.98
N GLY A 284 -32.15 7.03 -36.29
CA GLY A 284 -32.55 8.41 -36.04
C GLY A 284 -32.54 8.76 -34.57
N GLY A 285 -31.52 8.28 -33.82
CA GLY A 285 -31.27 8.70 -32.43
C GLY A 285 -30.94 10.19 -32.37
N VAL A 286 -31.99 11.02 -32.36
CA VAL A 286 -31.87 12.48 -32.27
C VAL A 286 -31.81 12.86 -30.78
N ALA A 287 -30.70 13.49 -30.39
CA ALA A 287 -30.33 13.97 -29.05
C ALA A 287 -29.95 12.87 -28.03
N ALA A 288 -28.85 13.10 -27.30
CA ALA A 288 -28.51 12.29 -26.15
C ALA A 288 -29.65 12.42 -25.14
N ALA A 289 -30.33 11.32 -24.80
CA ALA A 289 -31.35 11.34 -23.76
C ALA A 289 -30.80 11.70 -22.36
N VAL A 290 -29.47 11.81 -22.26
CA VAL A 290 -28.71 12.13 -21.05
C VAL A 290 -27.65 13.17 -21.42
N ASP A 291 -27.73 14.33 -20.80
CA ASP A 291 -26.75 15.41 -20.94
C ASP A 291 -25.89 15.52 -19.68
N LYS A 292 -24.58 15.67 -19.85
CA LYS A 292 -23.67 16.00 -18.75
C LYS A 292 -23.75 17.50 -18.49
N LEU A 293 -24.20 17.88 -17.28
CA LEU A 293 -24.27 19.29 -16.86
C LEU A 293 -22.89 19.78 -16.38
N ASP A 294 -22.25 18.98 -15.54
CA ASP A 294 -20.92 19.22 -14.98
C ASP A 294 -20.25 17.89 -14.59
N ASP A 295 -19.12 17.93 -13.91
CA ASP A 295 -18.37 16.73 -13.49
C ASP A 295 -19.08 15.86 -12.44
N TYR A 296 -20.23 16.29 -11.91
CA TYR A 296 -20.97 15.65 -10.82
C TYR A 296 -22.44 15.42 -11.16
N SER A 297 -22.98 16.07 -12.19
CA SER A 297 -24.42 16.10 -12.46
C SER A 297 -24.75 15.77 -13.91
N VAL A 298 -25.84 15.02 -14.09
CA VAL A 298 -26.45 14.74 -15.40
C VAL A 298 -27.91 15.14 -15.41
N SER A 299 -28.40 15.57 -16.57
CA SER A 299 -29.82 15.77 -16.83
C SER A 299 -30.34 14.67 -17.75
N VAL A 300 -31.50 14.10 -17.41
CA VAL A 300 -32.14 13.04 -18.19
C VAL A 300 -33.52 13.50 -18.62
N GLU A 301 -33.81 13.42 -19.92
CA GLU A 301 -35.13 13.75 -20.44
C GLU A 301 -36.12 12.62 -20.09
N THR A 302 -37.17 12.95 -19.35
CA THR A 302 -38.21 11.99 -18.96
C THR A 302 -39.57 12.37 -19.57
N PRO A 303 -40.55 11.45 -19.65
CA PRO A 303 -41.91 11.81 -20.07
C PRO A 303 -42.59 12.89 -19.21
N ARG A 304 -42.02 13.22 -18.05
CA ARG A 304 -42.49 14.26 -17.12
C ARG A 304 -41.62 15.53 -17.16
N GLY A 305 -40.74 15.66 -18.15
CA GLY A 305 -39.74 16.73 -18.28
C GLY A 305 -38.33 16.30 -17.84
N PRO A 306 -37.33 17.19 -17.97
CA PRO A 306 -35.96 16.92 -17.57
C PRO A 306 -35.85 16.67 -16.07
N ARG A 307 -34.97 15.75 -15.67
CA ARG A 307 -34.62 15.49 -14.27
C ARG A 307 -33.11 15.43 -14.10
N ASP A 308 -32.64 16.14 -13.08
CA ASP A 308 -31.22 16.18 -12.74
C ASP A 308 -30.88 15.15 -11.67
N PHE A 309 -29.71 14.54 -11.80
CA PHE A 309 -29.16 13.55 -10.89
C PHE A 309 -27.72 13.89 -10.56
N VAL A 310 -27.35 13.78 -9.28
CA VAL A 310 -26.00 14.08 -8.76
C VAL A 310 -25.28 12.77 -8.41
N PHE A 311 -23.98 12.74 -8.70
CA PHE A 311 -23.06 11.62 -8.54
C PHE A 311 -21.72 12.11 -8.00
N ASP A 312 -20.89 11.20 -7.48
CA ASP A 312 -19.53 11.54 -7.04
C ASP A 312 -18.62 11.91 -8.21
N ARG A 313 -18.91 11.37 -9.41
CA ARG A 313 -18.29 11.78 -10.66
C ARG A 313 -19.11 11.35 -11.89
N VAL A 314 -19.07 12.17 -12.94
CA VAL A 314 -19.72 11.93 -14.23
C VAL A 314 -18.68 11.91 -15.36
N PHE A 315 -18.61 10.76 -16.03
CA PHE A 315 -17.78 10.53 -17.22
C PHE A 315 -18.65 10.63 -18.48
N SER A 316 -18.28 11.52 -19.40
CA SER A 316 -18.97 11.70 -20.69
C SER A 316 -18.58 10.60 -21.69
N ALA A 317 -19.21 10.62 -22.86
CA ALA A 317 -18.97 9.66 -23.94
C ALA A 317 -17.53 9.67 -24.47
N GLU A 318 -16.82 10.79 -24.30
CA GLU A 318 -15.44 11.00 -24.72
C GLU A 318 -14.43 10.48 -23.69
N ALA A 319 -14.87 10.20 -22.46
CA ALA A 319 -13.99 9.75 -21.39
C ALA A 319 -13.38 8.38 -21.71
N SER A 320 -12.05 8.31 -21.66
CA SER A 320 -11.30 7.09 -21.95
C SER A 320 -11.38 6.09 -20.78
N GLN A 321 -10.94 4.86 -21.04
CA GLN A 321 -10.77 3.86 -19.98
C GLN A 321 -9.71 4.27 -18.95
N GLU A 322 -8.72 5.06 -19.36
CA GLU A 322 -7.67 5.56 -18.48
C GLU A 322 -8.21 6.62 -17.53
N ASP A 323 -9.02 7.56 -18.03
CA ASP A 323 -9.63 8.62 -17.21
C ASP A 323 -10.48 8.03 -16.08
N LEU A 324 -11.23 6.96 -16.38
CA LEU A 324 -12.00 6.22 -15.40
C LEU A 324 -11.10 5.45 -14.42
N PHE A 325 -10.00 4.86 -14.92
CA PHE A 325 -9.10 4.08 -14.09
C PHE A 325 -8.33 4.94 -13.09
N GLN A 326 -7.94 6.18 -13.42
CA GLN A 326 -7.17 7.06 -12.52
C GLN A 326 -7.82 7.24 -11.14
N ASP A 327 -9.16 7.32 -11.09
CA ASP A 327 -9.89 7.43 -9.83
C ASP A 327 -9.96 6.11 -9.07
N THR A 328 -10.14 5.01 -9.78
CA THR A 328 -10.20 3.66 -9.17
C THR A 328 -8.83 3.12 -8.80
N ASN A 329 -7.74 3.61 -9.40
CA ASN A 329 -6.38 3.20 -9.11
C ASN A 329 -6.01 3.46 -7.64
N ARG A 330 -6.57 4.51 -7.04
CA ARG A 330 -6.37 4.82 -5.61
C ARG A 330 -6.89 3.70 -4.70
N LEU A 331 -8.00 3.08 -5.07
CA LEU A 331 -8.56 1.95 -4.34
C LEU A 331 -7.63 0.74 -4.36
N ILE A 332 -6.85 0.57 -5.42
CA ILE A 332 -5.89 -0.54 -5.53
C ILE A 332 -4.79 -0.40 -4.46
N GLN A 333 -4.32 0.82 -4.20
CA GLN A 333 -3.39 1.06 -3.09
C GLN A 333 -4.01 0.67 -1.74
N SER A 334 -5.28 0.99 -1.51
CA SER A 334 -5.99 0.57 -0.28
C SER A 334 -6.03 -0.96 -0.16
N VAL A 335 -6.17 -1.70 -1.25
CA VAL A 335 -6.11 -3.18 -1.22
C VAL A 335 -4.73 -3.66 -0.79
N ILE A 336 -3.64 -3.11 -1.35
CA ILE A 336 -2.28 -3.45 -0.92
C ILE A 336 -2.04 -3.12 0.56
N ASP A 337 -2.66 -2.04 1.04
CA ASP A 337 -2.62 -1.62 2.44
C ASP A 337 -3.41 -2.53 3.40
N GLY A 338 -4.17 -3.50 2.87
CA GLY A 338 -4.94 -4.48 3.65
C GLY A 338 -6.45 -4.19 3.73
N TYR A 339 -6.96 -3.20 3.00
CA TYR A 339 -8.38 -2.87 2.98
C TYR A 339 -9.15 -3.77 2.00
N ASN A 340 -10.47 -3.84 2.22
CA ASN A 340 -11.37 -4.52 1.29
C ASN A 340 -12.02 -3.47 0.41
N VAL A 341 -11.93 -3.67 -0.90
CA VAL A 341 -12.50 -2.80 -1.93
C VAL A 341 -13.44 -3.61 -2.79
N CYS A 342 -14.58 -3.03 -3.13
CA CYS A 342 -15.49 -3.63 -4.10
C CYS A 342 -15.90 -2.61 -5.16
N ILE A 343 -15.76 -2.99 -6.44
CA ILE A 343 -16.14 -2.17 -7.59
C ILE A 343 -17.22 -2.93 -8.37
N PHE A 344 -18.37 -2.28 -8.54
CA PHE A 344 -19.50 -2.81 -9.30
C PHE A 344 -19.69 -2.02 -10.59
N ALA A 345 -19.96 -2.71 -11.71
CA ALA A 345 -20.55 -2.10 -12.87
C ALA A 345 -22.06 -2.43 -12.93
N TYR A 346 -22.90 -1.40 -12.92
CA TYR A 346 -24.36 -1.51 -12.93
C TYR A 346 -24.97 -0.80 -14.14
N GLY A 347 -26.10 -1.32 -14.64
CA GLY A 347 -26.85 -0.74 -15.77
C GLY A 347 -27.57 -1.79 -16.60
N GLN A 348 -28.41 -1.34 -17.53
CA GLN A 348 -29.14 -2.23 -18.43
C GLN A 348 -28.20 -2.98 -19.40
N THR A 349 -28.67 -4.06 -20.00
CA THR A 349 -27.96 -4.71 -21.10
C THR A 349 -27.65 -3.71 -22.23
N GLY A 350 -26.39 -3.73 -22.71
CA GLY A 350 -25.90 -2.78 -23.72
C GLY A 350 -25.44 -1.41 -23.18
N SER A 351 -25.47 -1.15 -21.87
CA SER A 351 -25.02 0.14 -21.30
C SER A 351 -23.51 0.33 -21.22
N GLY A 352 -22.71 -0.74 -21.42
CA GLY A 352 -21.24 -0.68 -21.36
C GLY A 352 -20.61 -1.19 -20.05
N LYS A 353 -21.33 -1.99 -19.24
CA LYS A 353 -20.79 -2.62 -18.01
C LYS A 353 -19.53 -3.44 -18.28
N THR A 354 -19.61 -4.43 -19.16
CA THR A 354 -18.47 -5.29 -19.53
C THR A 354 -17.35 -4.50 -20.22
N PHE A 355 -17.68 -3.48 -21.03
CA PHE A 355 -16.67 -2.59 -21.60
C PHE A 355 -15.92 -1.83 -20.49
N THR A 356 -16.62 -1.37 -19.45
CA THR A 356 -16.02 -0.71 -18.30
C THR A 356 -15.12 -1.64 -17.49
N MET A 357 -15.60 -2.84 -17.17
CA MET A 357 -14.86 -3.76 -16.31
C MET A 357 -13.73 -4.47 -17.05
N VAL A 358 -13.97 -4.96 -18.26
CA VAL A 358 -13.03 -5.81 -19.01
C VAL A 358 -12.33 -5.03 -20.12
N GLY A 359 -13.07 -4.20 -20.84
CA GLY A 359 -12.58 -3.51 -22.04
C GLY A 359 -13.06 -4.15 -23.34
N ASP A 360 -12.39 -3.81 -24.43
CA ASP A 360 -12.62 -4.40 -25.74
C ASP A 360 -11.93 -5.76 -25.90
N LYS A 361 -12.41 -6.57 -26.85
CA LYS A 361 -11.88 -7.91 -27.12
C LYS A 361 -10.41 -7.89 -27.55
N ASP A 362 -10.02 -6.86 -28.29
CA ASP A 362 -8.64 -6.67 -28.77
C ASP A 362 -7.70 -6.09 -27.70
N GLN A 363 -8.23 -5.74 -26.52
CA GLN A 363 -7.48 -5.08 -25.44
C GLN A 363 -6.79 -3.78 -25.86
N LYS A 364 -7.29 -3.07 -26.88
CA LYS A 364 -6.81 -1.72 -27.23
C LYS A 364 -7.26 -0.70 -26.18
N ASN A 365 -8.38 -0.98 -25.52
CA ASN A 365 -9.03 -0.17 -24.50
C ASN A 365 -9.30 -1.05 -23.25
N PRO A 366 -8.25 -1.48 -22.53
CA PRO A 366 -8.40 -2.34 -21.36
C PRO A 366 -9.23 -1.62 -20.28
N GLY A 367 -10.16 -2.34 -19.67
CA GLY A 367 -11.04 -1.83 -18.62
C GLY A 367 -10.41 -1.84 -17.22
N ILE A 368 -11.26 -1.73 -16.19
CA ILE A 368 -10.83 -1.67 -14.79
C ILE A 368 -10.08 -2.94 -14.37
N MET A 369 -10.55 -4.14 -14.72
CA MET A 369 -9.95 -5.42 -14.33
C MET A 369 -8.50 -5.57 -14.83
N PRO A 370 -8.20 -5.55 -16.14
CA PRO A 370 -6.82 -5.69 -16.61
C PRO A 370 -5.90 -4.58 -16.10
N ARG A 371 -6.37 -3.33 -15.98
CA ARG A 371 -5.59 -2.22 -15.40
C ARG A 371 -5.31 -2.43 -13.91
N SER A 372 -6.28 -2.94 -13.15
CA SER A 372 -6.10 -3.29 -11.74
C SER A 372 -5.06 -4.40 -11.57
N PHE A 373 -5.04 -5.40 -12.46
CA PHE A 373 -4.04 -6.47 -12.41
C PHE A 373 -2.62 -5.90 -12.57
N ASN A 374 -2.40 -5.02 -13.57
CA ASN A 374 -1.14 -4.32 -13.75
C ASN A 374 -0.76 -3.52 -12.50
N ALA A 375 -1.68 -2.67 -12.02
CA ALA A 375 -1.43 -1.79 -10.88
C ALA A 375 -1.06 -2.56 -9.60
N ILE A 376 -1.69 -3.71 -9.33
CA ILE A 376 -1.35 -4.56 -8.18
C ILE A 376 0.12 -4.98 -8.24
N PHE A 377 0.57 -5.55 -9.36
CA PHE A 377 1.95 -6.04 -9.50
C PHE A 377 2.97 -4.91 -9.62
N ASP A 378 2.60 -3.76 -10.19
CA ASP A 378 3.45 -2.57 -10.21
C ASP A 378 3.70 -2.04 -8.79
N ILE A 379 2.65 -1.89 -7.96
CA ILE A 379 2.78 -1.46 -6.57
C ILE A 379 3.58 -2.49 -5.75
N MET A 380 3.37 -3.79 -5.99
CA MET A 380 4.15 -4.86 -5.34
C MET A 380 5.63 -4.76 -5.67
N ARG A 381 5.97 -4.57 -6.95
CA ARG A 381 7.36 -4.43 -7.41
C ARG A 381 8.04 -3.23 -6.75
N ASP A 382 7.35 -2.09 -6.70
CA ASP A 382 7.87 -0.87 -6.07
C ASP A 382 8.08 -1.02 -4.55
N ASN A 383 7.40 -1.98 -3.93
CA ASN A 383 7.49 -2.28 -2.49
C ASN A 383 8.23 -3.58 -2.13
N GLY A 384 8.80 -4.29 -3.11
CA GLY A 384 9.36 -5.64 -2.92
C GLY A 384 10.58 -5.71 -1.99
N SER A 385 11.28 -4.60 -1.75
CA SER A 385 12.38 -4.53 -0.77
C SER A 385 11.91 -4.49 0.69
N LYS A 386 10.61 -4.24 0.92
CA LYS A 386 10.02 -4.03 2.25
C LYS A 386 8.97 -5.06 2.61
N PHE A 387 8.35 -5.68 1.62
CA PHE A 387 7.24 -6.60 1.80
C PHE A 387 7.44 -7.84 0.93
N ASP A 388 7.10 -8.97 1.51
CA ASP A 388 6.82 -10.18 0.75
C ASP A 388 5.32 -10.23 0.43
N PHE A 389 4.97 -10.55 -0.81
CA PHE A 389 3.61 -10.47 -1.31
C PHE A 389 3.15 -11.79 -1.88
N LYS A 390 1.89 -12.12 -1.62
CA LYS A 390 1.23 -13.29 -2.22
C LYS A 390 -0.12 -12.87 -2.81
N VAL A 391 -0.31 -13.15 -4.09
CA VAL A 391 -1.55 -12.85 -4.82
C VAL A 391 -2.28 -14.15 -5.14
N SER A 392 -3.58 -14.17 -4.83
CA SER A 392 -4.45 -15.29 -5.15
C SER A 392 -5.80 -14.79 -5.63
N ALA A 393 -6.44 -15.53 -6.54
CA ALA A 393 -7.68 -15.14 -7.16
C ALA A 393 -8.69 -16.29 -7.22
N TYR A 394 -9.97 -15.92 -7.12
CA TYR A 394 -11.11 -16.80 -7.41
C TYR A 394 -12.07 -16.08 -8.36
N MET A 395 -12.78 -16.84 -9.19
CA MET A 395 -13.73 -16.27 -10.16
C MET A 395 -15.03 -17.07 -10.17
N LEU A 396 -16.14 -16.37 -9.96
CA LEU A 396 -17.45 -16.97 -9.82
C LEU A 396 -18.44 -16.36 -10.80
N GLU A 397 -19.37 -17.19 -11.27
CA GLU A 397 -20.57 -16.76 -11.95
C GLU A 397 -21.77 -17.01 -11.04
N LEU A 398 -22.59 -15.98 -10.82
CA LEU A 398 -23.86 -16.09 -10.12
C LEU A 398 -24.98 -16.03 -11.14
N TYR A 399 -25.63 -17.17 -11.35
CA TYR A 399 -26.77 -17.32 -12.24
C TYR A 399 -27.92 -18.02 -11.53
N ASN A 400 -29.12 -17.41 -11.55
CA ASN A 400 -30.33 -17.96 -10.93
C ASN A 400 -30.11 -18.45 -9.47
N ASP A 401 -29.47 -17.62 -8.65
CA ASP A 401 -29.08 -17.90 -7.26
C ASP A 401 -28.18 -19.14 -7.06
N LYS A 402 -27.50 -19.60 -8.13
CA LYS A 402 -26.47 -20.64 -8.08
C LYS A 402 -25.11 -20.03 -8.38
N LEU A 403 -24.13 -20.35 -7.54
CA LEU A 403 -22.74 -19.97 -7.75
C LEU A 403 -22.03 -21.10 -8.50
N GLN A 404 -21.38 -20.74 -9.59
CA GLN A 404 -20.54 -21.61 -10.37
C GLN A 404 -19.09 -21.12 -10.28
N ASP A 405 -18.18 -22.05 -10.02
CA ASP A 405 -16.75 -21.79 -10.08
C ASP A 405 -16.26 -21.79 -11.53
N LEU A 406 -15.62 -20.69 -11.94
CA LEU A 406 -15.08 -20.52 -13.28
C LEU A 406 -13.62 -20.95 -13.41
N LEU A 407 -12.91 -21.21 -12.31
CA LEU A 407 -11.52 -21.67 -12.32
C LEU A 407 -11.37 -23.19 -12.17
N ALA A 408 -12.45 -23.88 -11.81
CA ALA A 408 -12.48 -25.33 -11.67
C ALA A 408 -12.08 -26.03 -12.98
N ASN A 409 -11.17 -27.02 -12.89
CA ASN A 409 -10.75 -27.83 -14.03
C ASN A 409 -11.93 -28.68 -14.56
N GLN A 410 -12.44 -28.35 -15.76
CA GLN A 410 -13.44 -29.17 -16.45
C GLN A 410 -12.88 -30.49 -17.00
N ALA A 411 -11.55 -30.68 -16.96
CA ALA A 411 -10.84 -31.82 -17.56
C ALA A 411 -11.07 -33.19 -16.87
N GLY A 412 -11.79 -33.23 -15.75
CA GLY A 412 -12.18 -34.49 -15.10
C GLY A 412 -13.42 -35.17 -15.71
N GLU A 413 -14.16 -34.49 -16.60
CA GLU A 413 -15.47 -34.99 -17.07
C GLU A 413 -15.42 -35.82 -18.35
N THR A 414 -14.29 -35.87 -19.07
CA THR A 414 -14.21 -36.56 -20.37
C THR A 414 -13.74 -38.02 -20.34
N HIS A 415 -13.28 -38.57 -19.19
CA HIS A 415 -12.74 -39.95 -19.14
C HIS A 415 -13.20 -40.86 -17.99
N ALA A 416 -14.27 -40.55 -17.26
CA ALA A 416 -14.79 -41.44 -16.20
C ALA A 416 -16.27 -41.79 -16.40
N GLN A 417 -16.56 -42.70 -17.33
CA GLN A 417 -17.90 -43.30 -17.51
C GLN A 417 -18.20 -44.47 -16.56
N THR A 418 -17.38 -44.75 -15.54
CA THR A 418 -17.52 -45.99 -14.72
C THR A 418 -17.37 -45.83 -13.20
N GLN A 419 -17.49 -44.63 -12.64
CA GLN A 419 -17.52 -44.44 -11.17
C GLN A 419 -18.71 -43.56 -10.75
N PRO A 420 -19.33 -43.82 -9.58
CA PRO A 420 -20.47 -43.05 -9.10
C PRO A 420 -20.05 -41.60 -8.90
N ARG A 421 -20.81 -40.68 -9.52
CA ARG A 421 -20.65 -39.21 -9.46
C ARG A 421 -20.24 -38.77 -8.05
N SER A 422 -19.03 -38.24 -7.91
CA SER A 422 -18.76 -37.29 -6.83
C SER A 422 -19.76 -36.13 -6.98
N PRO A 423 -20.44 -35.71 -5.90
CA PRO A 423 -21.45 -34.66 -5.99
C PRO A 423 -20.77 -33.40 -6.55
N ALA A 424 -21.43 -32.74 -7.52
CA ALA A 424 -20.97 -31.48 -8.07
C ALA A 424 -20.55 -30.55 -6.92
N ARG A 425 -19.29 -30.09 -6.93
CA ARG A 425 -18.76 -29.22 -5.87
C ARG A 425 -19.64 -27.98 -5.78
N ARG A 426 -20.49 -27.93 -4.75
CA ARG A 426 -21.43 -26.83 -4.53
C ARG A 426 -20.66 -25.68 -3.89
N VAL A 427 -20.60 -24.54 -4.59
CA VAL A 427 -20.00 -23.33 -4.05
C VAL A 427 -20.98 -22.67 -3.09
N GLU A 428 -20.55 -22.45 -1.86
CA GLU A 428 -21.32 -21.77 -0.81
C GLU A 428 -20.52 -20.62 -0.20
N ILE A 429 -21.18 -19.50 0.06
CA ILE A 429 -20.53 -18.36 0.72
C ILE A 429 -20.54 -18.59 2.23
N LYS A 430 -19.35 -18.63 2.84
CA LYS A 430 -19.18 -18.81 4.29
C LYS A 430 -18.33 -17.69 4.88
N ARG A 431 -18.39 -17.59 6.21
CA ARG A 431 -17.59 -16.65 7.00
C ARG A 431 -16.64 -17.43 7.89
N ASN A 432 -15.38 -17.03 7.95
CA ASN A 432 -14.44 -17.59 8.91
C ASN A 432 -14.61 -16.94 10.29
N ARG A 433 -13.89 -17.44 11.30
CA ARG A 433 -13.92 -16.90 12.68
C ARG A 433 -13.49 -15.44 12.77
N LYS A 434 -12.72 -14.94 11.80
CA LYS A 434 -12.28 -13.54 11.68
C LYS A 434 -13.27 -12.67 10.89
N GLY A 435 -14.46 -13.19 10.56
CA GLY A 435 -15.48 -12.46 9.81
C GLY A 435 -15.19 -12.27 8.31
N VAL A 436 -14.13 -12.88 7.78
CA VAL A 436 -13.80 -12.84 6.35
C VAL A 436 -14.74 -13.76 5.59
N VAL A 437 -15.37 -13.21 4.55
CA VAL A 437 -16.25 -13.96 3.66
C VAL A 437 -15.43 -14.65 2.57
N PHE A 438 -15.62 -15.96 2.44
CA PHE A 438 -14.96 -16.79 1.43
C PHE A 438 -15.97 -17.71 0.75
N ALA A 439 -15.70 -18.07 -0.51
CA ALA A 439 -16.49 -19.03 -1.25
C ALA A 439 -15.97 -20.44 -0.98
N GLN A 440 -16.61 -21.17 -0.06
CA GLN A 440 -16.26 -22.55 0.21
C GLN A 440 -16.60 -23.40 -1.02
N GLY A 441 -15.64 -24.24 -1.43
CA GLY A 441 -15.79 -25.12 -2.59
C GLY A 441 -15.39 -24.48 -3.91
N ALA A 442 -15.07 -23.17 -3.92
CA ALA A 442 -14.44 -22.51 -5.06
C ALA A 442 -12.93 -22.70 -5.02
N GLU A 443 -12.33 -22.93 -6.18
CA GLU A 443 -10.90 -23.01 -6.38
C GLU A 443 -10.29 -21.61 -6.31
N THR A 444 -9.26 -21.46 -5.48
CA THR A 444 -8.44 -20.25 -5.40
C THR A 444 -7.09 -20.57 -6.01
N LYS A 445 -6.70 -19.84 -7.04
CA LYS A 445 -5.43 -20.03 -7.75
C LYS A 445 -4.48 -18.89 -7.45
N GLU A 446 -3.21 -19.21 -7.25
CA GLU A 446 -2.15 -18.23 -7.03
C GLU A 446 -1.67 -17.68 -8.37
N ALA A 447 -1.23 -16.42 -8.37
CA ALA A 447 -0.63 -15.77 -9.53
C ALA A 447 0.62 -15.01 -9.09
N SER A 448 1.75 -15.32 -9.73
CA SER A 448 3.06 -14.73 -9.42
C SER A 448 3.38 -13.52 -10.30
N SER A 449 2.58 -13.27 -11.35
CA SER A 449 2.76 -12.17 -12.28
C SER A 449 1.42 -11.66 -12.81
N THR A 450 1.43 -10.45 -13.38
CA THR A 450 0.27 -9.90 -14.10
C THR A 450 -0.20 -10.86 -15.19
N GLN A 451 0.73 -11.46 -15.94
CA GLN A 451 0.44 -12.34 -17.05
C GLN A 451 -0.27 -13.61 -16.57
N GLU A 452 0.15 -14.19 -15.44
CA GLU A 452 -0.53 -15.34 -14.83
C GLU A 452 -1.94 -14.98 -14.35
N LEU A 453 -2.10 -13.85 -13.66
CA LEU A 453 -3.41 -13.40 -13.19
C LEU A 453 -4.37 -13.14 -14.36
N TYR A 454 -3.85 -12.54 -15.44
CA TYR A 454 -4.60 -12.32 -16.67
C TYR A 454 -4.94 -13.63 -17.40
N ALA A 455 -4.02 -14.61 -17.42
CA ALA A 455 -4.28 -15.94 -17.97
C ALA A 455 -5.39 -16.68 -17.21
N LEU A 456 -5.39 -16.61 -15.87
CA LEU A 456 -6.49 -17.13 -15.04
C LEU A 456 -7.82 -16.46 -15.39
N PHE A 457 -7.80 -15.15 -15.61
CA PHE A 457 -8.99 -14.40 -16.04
C PHE A 457 -9.50 -14.82 -17.41
N GLN A 458 -8.61 -15.00 -18.39
CA GLN A 458 -8.98 -15.49 -19.72
C GLN A 458 -9.54 -16.91 -19.68
N GLN A 459 -8.94 -17.80 -18.87
CA GLN A 459 -9.44 -19.14 -18.62
C GLN A 459 -10.87 -19.10 -18.06
N ALA A 460 -11.11 -18.28 -17.03
CA ALA A 460 -12.43 -18.14 -16.43
C ALA A 460 -13.46 -17.60 -17.44
N CYS A 461 -13.09 -16.63 -18.28
CA CYS A 461 -13.95 -16.09 -19.33
C CYS A 461 -14.29 -17.15 -20.39
N ALA A 462 -13.34 -17.99 -20.78
CA ALA A 462 -13.59 -19.10 -21.70
C ALA A 462 -14.54 -20.13 -21.08
N ASN A 463 -14.33 -20.49 -19.81
CA ASN A 463 -15.21 -21.39 -19.07
C ASN A 463 -16.63 -20.82 -18.94
N ARG A 464 -16.76 -19.52 -18.69
CA ARG A 464 -18.04 -18.80 -18.68
C ARG A 464 -18.74 -18.90 -20.04
N HIS A 465 -18.01 -18.74 -21.14
CA HIS A 465 -18.58 -18.86 -22.49
C HIS A 465 -19.06 -20.29 -22.81
N ILE A 466 -18.32 -21.31 -22.39
CA ILE A 466 -18.73 -22.73 -22.54
C ILE A 466 -19.96 -23.03 -21.67
N ALA A 467 -20.00 -22.50 -20.44
CA ALA A 467 -21.15 -22.65 -19.54
C ALA A 467 -22.40 -21.98 -20.12
N ALA A 468 -22.25 -20.77 -20.67
CA ALA A 468 -23.28 -20.00 -21.36
C ALA A 468 -23.90 -20.78 -22.53
N THR A 469 -23.06 -21.37 -23.40
CA THR A 469 -23.53 -22.17 -24.54
C THR A 469 -24.20 -23.49 -24.11
N LYS A 470 -23.69 -24.16 -23.07
CA LYS A 470 -24.29 -25.39 -22.52
C LYS A 470 -25.64 -25.15 -21.83
N MET A 471 -25.81 -24.00 -21.17
CA MET A 471 -27.01 -23.68 -20.37
C MET A 471 -27.97 -22.69 -21.05
N ASN A 472 -27.69 -22.25 -22.29
CA ASN A 472 -28.38 -21.14 -22.96
C ASN A 472 -28.44 -19.85 -22.12
N VAL A 473 -27.39 -19.61 -21.33
CA VAL A 473 -27.28 -18.44 -20.45
C VAL A 473 -26.54 -17.35 -21.20
N GLU A 474 -27.17 -16.22 -21.39
CA GLU A 474 -26.50 -15.04 -21.93
C GLU A 474 -25.68 -14.37 -20.81
N SER A 475 -24.47 -13.89 -21.11
CA SER A 475 -23.61 -13.23 -20.10
C SER A 475 -24.23 -11.96 -19.53
N SER A 476 -25.22 -11.37 -20.22
CA SER A 476 -26.06 -10.28 -19.74
C SER A 476 -27.00 -10.68 -18.60
N ARG A 477 -27.21 -11.98 -18.37
CA ARG A 477 -28.17 -12.54 -17.40
C ARG A 477 -27.51 -13.18 -16.18
N SER A 478 -26.18 -13.13 -16.08
CA SER A 478 -25.42 -13.63 -14.95
C SER A 478 -24.46 -12.56 -14.41
N HIS A 479 -24.18 -12.59 -13.11
CA HIS A 479 -23.18 -11.71 -12.50
C HIS A 479 -21.82 -12.40 -12.51
N LEU A 480 -20.78 -11.69 -12.94
CA LEU A 480 -19.39 -12.14 -12.81
C LEU A 480 -18.77 -11.50 -11.58
N ILE A 481 -18.14 -12.31 -10.73
CA ILE A 481 -17.46 -11.89 -9.51
C ILE A 481 -16.02 -12.37 -9.58
N VAL A 482 -15.08 -11.43 -9.66
CA VAL A 482 -13.63 -11.70 -9.59
C VAL A 482 -13.13 -11.21 -8.24
N GLY A 483 -12.62 -12.12 -7.40
CA GLY A 483 -12.03 -11.79 -6.12
C GLY A 483 -10.52 -11.97 -6.17
N ILE A 484 -9.76 -10.91 -5.90
CA ILE A 484 -8.30 -10.95 -5.77
C ILE A 484 -7.94 -10.67 -4.32
N MET A 485 -7.15 -11.55 -3.73
CA MET A 485 -6.65 -11.44 -2.37
C MET A 485 -5.14 -11.16 -2.45
N VAL A 486 -4.72 -10.08 -1.80
CA VAL A 486 -3.31 -9.70 -1.70
C VAL A 486 -2.92 -9.81 -0.24
N GLU A 487 -2.05 -10.78 0.05
CA GLU A 487 -1.39 -10.89 1.35
C GLU A 487 -0.05 -10.16 1.28
N SER A 488 0.23 -9.33 2.27
CA SER A 488 1.45 -8.52 2.38
C SER A 488 2.08 -8.78 3.74
N ARG A 489 3.29 -9.32 3.74
CA ARG A 489 4.10 -9.55 4.94
C ARG A 489 5.20 -8.50 5.00
N ASN A 490 5.19 -7.68 6.05
CA ASN A 490 6.22 -6.69 6.30
C ASN A 490 7.53 -7.38 6.74
N LEU A 491 8.62 -7.12 6.02
CA LEU A 491 9.93 -7.75 6.28
C LEU A 491 10.63 -7.19 7.53
N THR A 492 10.26 -5.99 7.98
CA THR A 492 10.87 -5.33 9.14
C THR A 492 10.29 -5.82 10.46
N ASN A 493 8.96 -5.98 10.54
CA ASN A 493 8.27 -6.33 11.80
C ASN A 493 7.49 -7.66 11.75
N GLY A 494 7.50 -8.36 10.61
CA GLY A 494 6.80 -9.64 10.42
C GLY A 494 5.27 -9.55 10.37
N SER A 495 4.68 -8.36 10.46
CA SER A 495 3.22 -8.20 10.40
C SER A 495 2.66 -8.61 9.05
N VAL A 496 1.49 -9.25 9.05
CA VAL A 496 0.80 -9.71 7.84
C VAL A 496 -0.54 -8.99 7.72
N SER A 497 -0.77 -8.35 6.59
CA SER A 497 -2.06 -7.77 6.20
C SER A 497 -2.62 -8.47 4.98
N THR A 498 -3.93 -8.62 4.91
CA THR A 498 -4.61 -9.21 3.75
C THR A 498 -5.70 -8.27 3.25
N GLY A 499 -5.52 -7.75 2.04
CA GLY A 499 -6.54 -6.97 1.34
C GLY A 499 -7.30 -7.81 0.33
N LYS A 500 -8.51 -7.37 0.00
CA LYS A 500 -9.37 -8.03 -0.99
C LYS A 500 -9.92 -7.01 -1.98
N LEU A 501 -9.66 -7.22 -3.26
CA LEU A 501 -10.32 -6.52 -4.36
C LEU A 501 -11.43 -7.40 -4.94
N SER A 502 -12.66 -6.93 -4.91
CA SER A 502 -13.80 -7.59 -5.55
C SER A 502 -14.25 -6.77 -6.75
N LEU A 503 -14.10 -7.34 -7.96
CA LEU A 503 -14.48 -6.70 -9.22
C LEU A 503 -15.71 -7.42 -9.77
N VAL A 504 -16.82 -6.71 -9.87
CA VAL A 504 -18.13 -7.30 -10.18
C VAL A 504 -18.74 -6.68 -11.43
N ASP A 505 -18.99 -7.50 -12.46
CA ASP A 505 -19.78 -7.14 -13.63
C ASP A 505 -21.19 -7.71 -13.47
N LEU A 506 -22.16 -6.85 -13.18
CA LEU A 506 -23.52 -7.27 -12.85
C LEU A 506 -24.31 -7.66 -14.10
N ALA A 507 -25.33 -8.49 -13.92
CA ALA A 507 -26.36 -8.74 -14.91
C ALA A 507 -27.14 -7.45 -15.24
N GLY A 508 -27.82 -7.46 -16.39
CA GLY A 508 -28.68 -6.36 -16.83
C GLY A 508 -29.78 -6.01 -15.82
N SER A 509 -29.98 -4.71 -15.59
CA SER A 509 -30.98 -4.18 -14.65
C SER A 509 -32.39 -4.04 -15.24
N GLU A 510 -32.64 -4.57 -16.43
CA GLU A 510 -33.95 -4.54 -17.07
C GLU A 510 -35.04 -5.26 -16.26
N ARG A 511 -36.22 -4.63 -16.18
CA ARG A 511 -37.36 -5.17 -15.42
C ARG A 511 -38.04 -6.31 -16.18
N ALA A 512 -38.26 -7.43 -15.48
CA ALA A 512 -38.97 -8.61 -16.00
C ALA A 512 -40.37 -8.30 -16.56
N ALA A 513 -41.06 -7.31 -15.98
CA ALA A 513 -42.43 -6.94 -16.38
C ALA A 513 -42.54 -6.44 -17.83
N LYS A 514 -41.45 -5.98 -18.44
CA LYS A 514 -41.44 -5.43 -19.81
C LYS A 514 -41.10 -6.47 -20.89
N THR A 515 -40.72 -7.69 -20.52
CA THR A 515 -40.09 -8.63 -21.47
C THR A 515 -41.04 -9.71 -22.02
N GLY A 516 -42.30 -9.80 -21.54
CA GLY A 516 -43.26 -10.80 -22.01
C GLY A 516 -42.78 -12.25 -21.84
N ALA A 517 -41.85 -12.47 -20.90
CA ALA A 517 -41.09 -13.70 -20.74
C ALA A 517 -41.96 -14.90 -20.29
N LYS A 518 -41.72 -16.08 -20.89
CA LYS A 518 -42.34 -17.36 -20.49
C LYS A 518 -41.76 -17.83 -19.14
N ASP A 519 -42.44 -18.76 -18.44
CA ASP A 519 -42.16 -19.20 -17.05
C ASP A 519 -40.67 -19.35 -16.66
N HIS A 520 -39.82 -20.00 -17.47
CA HIS A 520 -38.39 -20.15 -17.16
C HIS A 520 -37.63 -18.80 -17.20
N GLN A 521 -37.88 -18.01 -18.24
CA GLN A 521 -37.29 -16.68 -18.40
C GLN A 521 -37.81 -15.70 -17.32
N LEU A 522 -39.04 -15.89 -16.86
CA LEU A 522 -39.60 -15.12 -15.75
C LEU A 522 -38.91 -15.44 -14.42
N LYS A 523 -38.65 -16.72 -14.12
CA LYS A 523 -37.88 -17.12 -12.92
C LYS A 523 -36.47 -16.56 -12.95
N GLU A 524 -35.81 -16.63 -14.09
CA GLU A 524 -34.48 -16.04 -14.32
C GLU A 524 -34.49 -14.52 -14.06
N ALA A 525 -35.41 -13.80 -14.71
CA ALA A 525 -35.51 -12.34 -14.55
C ALA A 525 -35.86 -11.94 -13.11
N ASN A 526 -36.68 -12.73 -12.41
CA ASN A 526 -36.98 -12.51 -10.99
C ASN A 526 -35.75 -12.74 -10.10
N SER A 527 -34.94 -13.77 -10.35
CA SER A 527 -33.70 -14.03 -9.61
C SER A 527 -32.68 -12.91 -9.80
N ILE A 528 -32.53 -12.40 -11.04
CA ILE A 528 -31.65 -11.25 -11.34
C ILE A 528 -32.13 -10.02 -10.56
N ASN A 529 -33.41 -9.65 -10.72
CA ASN A 529 -33.97 -8.47 -10.04
C ASN A 529 -33.92 -8.60 -8.51
N LYS A 530 -34.12 -9.80 -7.95
CA LYS A 530 -33.96 -10.05 -6.50
C LYS A 530 -32.53 -9.76 -6.04
N SER A 531 -31.53 -10.25 -6.77
CA SER A 531 -30.13 -10.01 -6.40
C SER A 531 -29.73 -8.53 -6.49
N LEU A 532 -30.21 -7.81 -7.49
CA LEU A 532 -29.97 -6.36 -7.66
C LEU A 532 -30.73 -5.52 -6.63
N SER A 533 -31.97 -5.91 -6.28
CA SER A 533 -32.74 -5.24 -5.23
C SER A 533 -32.08 -5.41 -3.87
N ALA A 534 -31.64 -6.63 -3.54
CA ALA A 534 -30.90 -6.89 -2.30
C ALA A 534 -29.59 -6.08 -2.24
N LEU A 535 -28.91 -5.88 -3.37
CA LEU A 535 -27.74 -5.02 -3.45
C LEU A 535 -28.09 -3.56 -3.13
N GLY A 536 -29.19 -3.05 -3.69
CA GLY A 536 -29.73 -1.74 -3.37
C GLY A 536 -30.04 -1.60 -1.87
N ASP A 537 -30.74 -2.57 -1.27
CA ASP A 537 -31.07 -2.56 0.16
C ASP A 537 -29.82 -2.48 1.04
N VAL A 538 -28.76 -3.22 0.67
CA VAL A 538 -27.49 -3.20 1.39
C VAL A 538 -26.78 -1.86 1.26
N ILE A 539 -26.70 -1.29 0.06
CA ILE A 539 -26.07 0.01 -0.18
C ILE A 539 -26.83 1.12 0.54
N SER A 540 -28.16 1.13 0.49
CA SER A 540 -28.99 2.10 1.20
C SER A 540 -28.82 1.99 2.71
N ALA A 541 -28.81 0.77 3.26
CA ALA A 541 -28.59 0.57 4.70
C ALA A 541 -27.20 1.05 5.14
N LEU A 542 -26.18 0.86 4.31
CA LEU A 542 -24.82 1.33 4.59
C LEU A 542 -24.68 2.85 4.47
N SER A 543 -25.31 3.46 3.46
CA SER A 543 -25.28 4.90 3.28
C SER A 543 -26.03 5.65 4.40
N ALA A 544 -27.00 5.00 5.03
CA ALA A 544 -27.74 5.53 6.18
C ALA A 544 -27.14 5.07 7.53
N ASP A 545 -25.96 4.44 7.53
CA ASP A 545 -25.27 3.90 8.72
C ASP A 545 -26.20 3.08 9.65
N LEU A 546 -27.10 2.28 9.06
CA LEU A 546 -28.05 1.48 9.83
C LEU A 546 -27.35 0.36 10.62
N PRO A 547 -27.75 0.08 11.88
CA PRO A 547 -27.14 -0.97 12.70
C PRO A 547 -27.20 -2.37 12.08
N HIS A 548 -28.27 -2.66 11.34
CA HIS A 548 -28.48 -3.92 10.66
C HIS A 548 -28.46 -3.75 9.14
N VAL A 549 -27.46 -4.36 8.49
CA VAL A 549 -27.33 -4.40 7.04
C VAL A 549 -27.71 -5.79 6.50
N PRO A 550 -28.67 -5.90 5.56
CA PRO A 550 -29.27 -7.17 5.16
C PRO A 550 -28.44 -7.97 4.14
N TYR A 551 -27.16 -8.20 4.42
CA TYR A 551 -26.24 -8.91 3.50
C TYR A 551 -26.73 -10.30 3.07
N ARG A 552 -27.55 -10.96 3.90
CA ARG A 552 -28.02 -12.34 3.65
C ARG A 552 -29.13 -12.44 2.60
N ASN A 553 -29.70 -11.32 2.15
CA ASN A 553 -30.83 -11.30 1.21
C ASN A 553 -30.47 -11.89 -0.18
N SER A 554 -29.19 -11.89 -0.56
CA SER A 554 -28.70 -12.51 -1.79
C SER A 554 -27.31 -13.13 -1.61
N LYS A 555 -26.96 -14.11 -2.44
CA LYS A 555 -25.57 -14.59 -2.55
C LYS A 555 -24.64 -13.52 -3.14
N LEU A 556 -25.17 -12.61 -3.96
CA LEU A 556 -24.42 -11.49 -4.53
C LEU A 556 -23.90 -10.58 -3.41
N THR A 557 -24.78 -10.15 -2.52
CA THR A 557 -24.45 -9.28 -1.39
C THR A 557 -23.55 -9.98 -0.38
N GLN A 558 -23.65 -11.31 -0.23
CA GLN A 558 -22.72 -12.06 0.60
C GLN A 558 -21.33 -12.16 -0.04
N ALA A 559 -21.25 -12.46 -1.34
CA ALA A 559 -19.98 -12.71 -2.03
C ALA A 559 -19.21 -11.41 -2.35
N GLY A 560 -19.94 -10.39 -2.81
CA GLY A 560 -19.39 -9.11 -3.26
C GLY A 560 -19.20 -8.11 -2.13
N ILE A 561 -20.01 -8.17 -1.07
CA ILE A 561 -20.00 -7.16 0.00
C ILE A 561 -19.66 -7.82 1.35
N LYS A 562 -18.49 -7.46 1.91
CA LYS A 562 -18.10 -7.86 3.27
C LYS A 562 -18.93 -7.07 4.30
N LYS A 563 -19.07 -7.61 5.51
CA LYS A 563 -19.47 -6.85 6.69
C LYS A 563 -18.48 -5.67 6.83
N PHE A 564 -18.91 -4.45 6.53
CA PHE A 564 -18.12 -3.24 6.72
C PHE A 564 -17.87 -3.10 8.23
N HIS A 565 -16.69 -3.49 8.70
CA HIS A 565 -16.22 -3.13 10.04
C HIS A 565 -14.89 -2.42 9.88
N ASP A 566 -14.86 -1.19 10.38
CA ASP A 566 -13.79 -0.20 10.65
C ASP A 566 -12.66 0.03 9.63
N HIS A 567 -12.50 -0.80 8.61
CA HIS A 567 -11.32 -0.76 7.72
C HIS A 567 -11.68 -1.12 6.26
N SER A 568 -12.70 -0.48 5.68
CA SER A 568 -13.07 -0.63 4.27
C SER A 568 -13.29 0.74 3.64
N ILE A 569 -12.79 0.94 2.42
CA ILE A 569 -12.84 2.19 1.63
C ILE A 569 -13.65 1.96 0.37
#